data_AF-A0A917E1J7-F1
#
_entry.id   AF-A0A917E1J7-F1
#
_cell.length_a   1.000
_cell.length_b   1.000
_cell.length_c   1.000
_cell.angle_alpha   90.00
_cell.angle_beta   90.00
_cell.angle_gamma   90.00
#
_symmetry.space_group_name_H-M   'P 1'
#
loop_
_entity.id
_entity.type
_entity.pdbx_description
1 polymer ?
#
loop_
_entity_poly.entity_id
_entity_poly.type
_entity_poly.pdbx_seq_one_letter_code
_entity_poly.pdbx_strand_id
1 'polypeptide(L)'
;MSTMRLDLSDDMIEFIDAAVAAGDYRTSSEVVGEALRLLRRERAAQRQTAALRREIERGLDAAAVNEFSSRTVAEIAADVRQRAGER
;
A
#
# COMPACT_ATOMS: atom_id res chain seq x y z
N MET A 1 23.64 -2.21 -15.10
CA MET A 1 22.66 -1.15 -14.74
C MET A 1 21.76 -0.92 -15.93
N SER A 2 20.46 -0.70 -15.69
CA SER A 2 19.52 -0.31 -16.76
C SER A 2 19.39 1.21 -16.78
N THR A 3 19.56 1.83 -17.93
CA THR A 3 19.44 3.29 -18.10
C THR A 3 18.03 3.63 -18.55
N MET A 4 17.44 4.67 -17.94
CA MET A 4 16.13 5.22 -18.29
C MET A 4 16.29 6.72 -18.54
N ARG A 5 15.66 7.24 -19.60
CA ARG A 5 15.57 8.69 -19.86
C ARG A 5 14.24 9.20 -19.31
N LEU A 6 14.27 10.31 -18.61
CA LEU A 6 13.11 10.96 -18.00
C LEU A 6 13.12 12.43 -18.41
N ASP A 7 11.96 12.94 -18.78
CA ASP A 7 11.74 14.38 -18.91
C ASP A 7 11.11 14.86 -17.61
N LEU A 8 11.73 15.86 -16.97
CA LEU A 8 11.33 16.40 -15.68
C LEU A 8 11.09 17.91 -15.83
N SER A 9 10.22 18.47 -14.99
CA SER A 9 10.08 19.92 -14.91
C SER A 9 11.30 20.56 -14.24
N ASP A 10 11.53 21.85 -14.50
CA ASP A 10 12.64 22.60 -13.92
C ASP A 10 12.66 22.51 -12.38
N ASP A 11 11.50 22.65 -11.74
CA ASP A 11 11.34 22.52 -10.28
C ASP A 11 11.81 21.16 -9.74
N MET A 12 11.59 20.07 -10.49
CA MET A 12 12.03 18.73 -10.09
C MET A 12 13.53 18.56 -10.27
N ILE A 13 14.11 19.17 -11.30
CA ILE A 13 15.56 19.19 -11.53
C ILE A 13 16.22 19.96 -10.39
N GLU A 14 15.72 21.14 -10.04
CA GLU A 14 16.24 21.95 -8.93
C GLU A 14 16.18 21.20 -7.60
N PHE A 15 15.06 20.52 -7.32
CA PHE A 15 14.92 19.68 -6.13
C PHE A 15 15.99 18.57 -6.07
N ILE A 16 16.23 17.88 -7.18
CA ILE A 16 17.22 16.80 -7.26
C ILE A 16 18.63 17.38 -7.07
N ASP A 17 18.96 18.48 -7.74
CA ASP A 17 20.27 19.10 -7.66
C ASP A 17 20.56 19.63 -6.25
N ALA A 18 19.56 20.24 -5.58
CA ALA A 18 19.67 20.68 -4.20
C ALA A 18 19.92 19.51 -3.24
N ALA A 19 19.22 18.38 -3.42
CA ALA A 19 19.39 17.18 -2.59
C ALA A 19 20.78 16.55 -2.76
N VAL A 20 21.34 16.59 -3.98
CA VAL A 20 22.72 16.14 -4.23
C VAL A 20 23.74 17.13 -3.67
N ALA A 21 23.52 18.43 -3.85
CA ALA A 21 24.43 19.48 -3.37
C ALA A 21 24.49 19.54 -1.83
N ALA A 22 23.39 19.23 -1.13
CA ALA A 22 23.35 19.10 0.32
C ALA A 22 24.15 17.89 0.83
N GLY A 23 24.50 16.93 -0.04
CA GLY A 23 25.19 15.70 0.32
C GLY A 23 24.28 14.59 0.83
N ASP A 24 22.96 14.78 0.81
CA ASP A 24 21.98 13.75 1.20
C ASP A 24 21.99 12.56 0.24
N TYR A 25 22.40 12.80 -1.02
CA TYR A 25 22.49 11.80 -2.07
C TYR A 25 23.76 11.99 -2.89
N ARG A 26 24.35 10.89 -3.37
CA ARG A 26 25.57 10.95 -4.19
C ARG A 26 25.29 11.19 -5.66
N THR A 27 24.08 10.86 -6.12
CA THR A 27 23.70 10.97 -7.54
C THR A 27 22.20 11.24 -7.69
N SER A 28 21.81 11.90 -8.78
CA SER A 28 20.42 12.11 -9.16
C SER A 28 19.62 10.80 -9.25
N SER A 29 20.25 9.73 -9.77
CA SER A 29 19.64 8.40 -9.86
C SER A 29 19.29 7.80 -8.49
N GLU A 30 20.02 8.16 -7.44
CA GLU A 30 19.75 7.71 -6.06
C GLU A 30 18.50 8.39 -5.51
N VAL A 31 18.38 9.72 -5.71
CA VAL A 31 17.21 10.51 -5.35
C VAL A 31 15.95 9.94 -6.01
N VAL A 32 15.99 9.78 -7.33
CA VAL A 32 14.86 9.25 -8.12
C VAL A 32 14.53 7.83 -7.70
N GLY A 33 15.55 6.99 -7.46
CA GLY A 33 15.36 5.63 -7.00
C GLY A 33 14.63 5.56 -5.66
N GLU A 34 15.00 6.40 -4.69
CA GLU A 34 14.32 6.43 -3.40
C GLU A 34 12.91 7.00 -3.49
N ALA A 35 12.70 8.07 -4.28
CA ALA A 35 11.38 8.63 -4.53
C ALA A 35 10.41 7.57 -5.10
N LEU A 36 10.87 6.75 -6.06
CA LEU A 36 10.06 5.66 -6.63
C LEU A 36 9.78 4.54 -5.62
N ARG A 37 10.72 4.22 -4.73
CA ARG A 37 10.48 3.25 -3.65
C ARG A 37 9.43 3.78 -2.67
N LEU A 38 9.51 5.05 -2.31
CA LEU A 38 8.52 5.70 -1.45
C LEU A 38 7.13 5.67 -2.09
N LEU A 39 7.01 6.09 -3.35
CA LEU A 39 5.76 6.06 -4.11
C LEU A 39 5.17 4.64 -4.18
N ARG A 40 6.01 3.63 -4.39
CA ARG A 40 5.57 2.22 -4.42
C ARG A 40 5.01 1.78 -3.06
N ARG A 41 5.66 2.15 -1.95
CA ARG A 41 5.19 1.85 -0.58
C ARG A 41 3.86 2.54 -0.31
N GLU A 42 3.75 3.82 -0.64
CA GLU A 42 2.53 4.59 -0.44
C GLU A 42 1.35 4.00 -1.23
N ARG A 43 1.55 3.72 -2.53
CA ARG A 43 0.52 3.06 -3.34
C ARG A 43 0.10 1.71 -2.81
N ALA A 44 1.02 0.95 -2.19
CA ALA A 44 0.68 -0.33 -1.57
C ALA A 44 -0.20 -0.12 -0.32
N ALA A 45 0.14 0.84 0.53
CA ALA A 45 -0.64 1.18 1.72
C ALA A 45 -2.03 1.73 1.36
N GLN A 46 -2.12 2.57 0.33
CA GLN A 46 -3.39 3.09 -0.19
C GLN A 46 -4.30 1.96 -0.69
N ARG A 47 -3.76 0.98 -1.42
CA ARG A 47 -4.53 -0.20 -1.86
C ARG A 47 -5.05 -1.05 -0.69
N GLN A 48 -4.22 -1.27 0.34
CA GLN A 48 -4.65 -1.99 1.55
C GLN A 48 -5.78 -1.25 2.26
N THR A 49 -5.67 0.07 2.38
CA THR A 49 -6.69 0.91 3.02
C THR A 49 -7.98 0.92 2.21
N ALA A 50 -7.90 1.01 0.88
CA ALA A 50 -9.07 0.95 0.01
C ALA A 50 -9.79 -0.40 0.10
N ALA A 51 -9.04 -1.50 0.16
CA ALA A 51 -9.61 -2.83 0.39
C ALA A 51 -10.31 -2.90 1.75
N LEU A 52 -9.66 -2.43 2.82
CA LEU A 52 -10.26 -2.42 4.16
C LEU A 52 -11.53 -1.59 4.23
N ARG A 53 -11.55 -0.38 3.64
CA ARG A 53 -12.75 0.48 3.60
C ARG A 53 -13.90 -0.24 2.92
N ARG A 54 -13.65 -0.87 1.76
CA ARG A 54 -14.66 -1.66 1.05
C ARG A 54 -15.20 -2.79 1.93
N GLU A 55 -14.35 -3.52 2.64
CA GLU A 55 -14.80 -4.60 3.54
C GLU A 55 -15.68 -4.09 4.69
N ILE A 56 -15.30 -2.95 5.28
CA ILE A 56 -16.05 -2.31 6.36
C ILE A 56 -17.41 -1.83 5.84
N GLU A 57 -17.44 -1.15 4.69
CA GLU A 57 -18.68 -0.68 4.05
C GLU A 57 -19.63 -1.85 3.79
N ARG A 58 -19.13 -2.96 3.22
CA ARG A 58 -19.95 -4.17 3.04
C ARG A 58 -20.53 -4.70 4.35
N GLY A 59 -19.75 -4.70 5.43
CA GLY A 59 -20.22 -5.11 6.76
C GLY A 59 -21.27 -4.17 7.34
N LEU A 60 -21.11 -2.86 7.13
CA LEU A 60 -22.08 -1.83 7.57
C LEU A 60 -23.38 -1.92 6.78
N ASP A 61 -23.32 -2.14 5.46
CA ASP A 61 -24.49 -2.31 4.60
C ASP A 61 -25.30 -3.55 5.01
N ALA A 62 -24.64 -4.68 5.29
CA ALA A 62 -25.29 -5.88 5.81
C ALA A 62 -25.93 -5.64 7.18
N ALA A 63 -25.21 -4.98 8.10
CA ALA A 63 -25.73 -4.64 9.42
C ALA A 63 -26.95 -3.70 9.34
N ALA A 64 -26.98 -2.77 8.39
CA ALA A 64 -28.10 -1.85 8.18
C ALA A 64 -29.41 -2.57 7.83
N VAL A 65 -29.32 -3.75 7.21
CA VAL A 65 -30.47 -4.62 6.90
C VAL A 65 -30.64 -5.78 7.89
N ASN A 66 -29.98 -5.71 9.06
CA ASN A 66 -29.94 -6.76 10.09
C ASN A 66 -29.43 -8.13 9.58
N GLU A 67 -28.60 -8.13 8.54
CA GLU A 67 -27.93 -9.33 8.06
C GLU A 67 -26.68 -9.60 8.90
N PHE A 68 -26.86 -10.43 9.94
CA PHE A 68 -25.77 -10.90 10.80
C PHE A 68 -25.60 -12.40 10.70
N SER A 69 -24.38 -12.88 10.93
CA SER A 69 -24.13 -14.32 11.03
C SER A 69 -24.85 -14.88 12.25
N SER A 70 -25.55 -16.00 12.07
CA SER A 70 -26.09 -16.81 13.17
C SER A 70 -25.02 -17.69 13.83
N ARG A 71 -23.81 -17.75 13.27
CA ARG A 71 -22.72 -18.57 13.79
C ARG A 71 -22.14 -17.95 15.05
N THR A 72 -21.95 -18.77 16.06
CA THR A 72 -21.21 -18.43 17.27
C THR A 72 -19.72 -18.30 16.98
N VAL A 73 -19.01 -17.58 17.84
CA VAL A 73 -17.55 -17.47 17.79
C VAL A 73 -16.88 -18.85 17.82
N ALA A 74 -17.44 -19.81 18.56
CA ALA A 74 -16.91 -21.17 18.64
C ALA A 74 -17.01 -21.93 17.30
N GLU A 75 -18.14 -21.81 16.60
CA GLU A 75 -18.36 -22.42 15.28
C GLU A 75 -17.48 -21.79 14.20
N ILE A 76 -17.23 -20.48 14.28
CA ILE A 76 -16.30 -19.78 13.38
C ILE A 76 -14.87 -20.27 13.64
N ALA A 77 -14.45 -20.33 14.89
CA ALA A 77 -13.11 -20.77 15.26
C ALA A 77 -12.85 -22.24 14.89
N ALA A 78 -13.84 -23.11 15.03
CA ALA A 78 -13.73 -24.52 14.65
C ALA A 78 -13.51 -24.68 13.13
N ASP A 79 -14.29 -23.97 12.31
CA ASP A 79 -14.19 -23.98 10.84
C ASP A 79 -12.84 -23.42 10.35
N VAL A 80 -12.34 -22.34 10.95
CA VAL A 80 -11.01 -21.81 10.61
C VAL A 80 -9.91 -22.82 10.92
N ARG A 81 -9.96 -23.50 12.08
CA ARG A 81 -8.99 -24.53 12.45
C ARG A 81 -9.02 -25.73 11.51
N GLN A 82 -10.21 -26.17 11.11
CA GLN A 82 -10.37 -27.28 10.17
C GLN A 82 -9.71 -26.96 8.82
N ARG A 83 -10.02 -25.79 8.24
CA ARG A 83 -9.44 -25.35 6.95
C ARG A 83 -7.92 -25.15 7.01
N ALA A 84 -7.38 -24.76 8.16
CA ALA A 84 -5.96 -24.58 8.37
C ALA A 84 -5.20 -25.92 8.51
N GLY A 85 -5.86 -26.97 9.03
CA GLY A 85 -5.30 -28.32 9.16
C GLY A 85 -5.34 -29.16 7.88
N GLU A 86 -6.13 -28.75 6.89
CA GLU A 86 -6.24 -29.41 5.57
C GLU A 86 -5.19 -28.92 4.54
N ARG A 87 -4.26 -28.04 4.94
CA ARG A 87 -3.20 -27.46 4.08
C ARG A 87 -1.82 -28.01 4.38
#